data_AF-A0A352AYW9-F1
#
_entry.id   AF-A0A352AYW9-F1
#
_cell.length_a   1.000
_cell.length_b   1.000
_cell.length_c   1.000
_cell.angle_alpha   90.00
_cell.angle_beta   90.00
_cell.angle_gamma   90.00
#
_symmetry.space_group_name_H-M   'P 1'
#
loop_
_entity.id
_entity.type
_entity.pdbx_description
1 polymer ?
#
loop_
_entity_poly.entity_id
_entity_poly.type
_entity_poly.pdbx_seq_one_letter_code
_entity_poly.pdbx_strand_id
1 'polypeptide(L)' 'VAMTGMPELIALFHSFVGLTAVLVGWNGALHSSEVAAEMIGVHRAEVFIGVFIGAVTFTGSIVAYLKLSAKISSKPLVL' A
#
# COMPACT_ATOMS: atom_id res chain seq x y z
N VAL A 1 15.11 17.78 -5.41
CA VAL A 1 14.45 17.38 -6.68
C VAL A 1 13.90 18.64 -7.34
N ALA A 2 13.92 18.75 -8.67
CA ALA A 2 13.26 19.86 -9.35
C ALA A 2 11.77 19.87 -8.97
N MET A 3 11.14 21.04 -8.85
CA MET A 3 9.73 21.12 -8.43
C MET A 3 8.78 20.37 -9.37
N THR A 4 9.20 20.13 -10.62
CA THR A 4 8.50 19.32 -11.62
C THR A 4 8.47 17.81 -11.28
N GLY A 5 9.44 17.31 -10.50
CA GLY A 5 9.52 15.91 -10.07
C GLY A 5 8.85 15.63 -8.72
N MET A 6 8.21 16.63 -8.09
CA MET A 6 7.52 16.41 -6.82
C MET A 6 6.39 15.37 -6.92
N PRO A 7 5.55 15.33 -7.98
CA PRO A 7 4.46 14.36 -8.07
C PRO A 7 4.92 12.90 -8.11
N GLU A 8 5.95 12.58 -8.90
CA GLU A 8 6.50 11.21 -8.97
C GLU A 8 7.17 10.80 -7.66
N LEU A 9 7.87 11.72 -6.99
CA LEU A 9 8.49 11.46 -5.70
C LEU A 9 7.45 11.16 -4.63
N ILE A 10 6.35 11.93 -4.58
CA ILE A 10 5.23 11.69 -3.66
C ILE A 10 4.59 10.32 -3.95
N ALA A 11 4.35 9.99 -5.21
CA ALA A 11 3.81 8.69 -5.60
C ALA A 11 4.72 7.55 -5.11
N LEU A 12 6.03 7.66 -5.33
CA LEU A 12 7.01 6.67 -4.88
C LEU A 12 7.01 6.53 -3.35
N PHE A 13 7.03 7.63 -2.60
CA PHE A 13 7.02 7.54 -1.13
C PHE A 13 5.74 6.93 -0.57
N HIS A 14 4.60 7.19 -1.20
CA HIS A 14 3.34 6.59 -0.76
C HIS A 14 3.31 5.07 -1.01
N SER A 15 4.09 4.57 -1.97
CA SER A 15 4.27 3.12 -2.13
C SER A 15 4.95 2.50 -0.90
N PHE A 16 5.94 3.16 -0.29
CA PHE A 16 6.57 2.66 0.93
C PHE A 16 5.60 2.63 2.11
N VAL A 17 4.70 3.62 2.23
CA VAL A 17 3.63 3.60 3.24
C VAL A 17 2.73 2.37 3.06
N GLY A 18 2.30 2.09 1.82
CA GLY A 18 1.49 0.92 1.50
C GLY A 18 2.21 -0.40 1.79
N LEU A 19 3.49 -0.51 1.42
CA LEU A 19 4.31 -1.69 1.71
C LEU A 19 4.48 -1.91 3.21
N THR A 20 4.74 -0.86 3.99
CA THR A 20 4.81 -0.96 5.45
C THR A 20 3.49 -1.46 6.04
N ALA A 21 2.34 -0.93 5.58
CA ALA A 21 1.03 -1.40 6.04
C ALA A 21 0.82 -2.91 5.76
N VAL A 22 1.24 -3.40 4.60
CA VAL A 22 1.18 -4.83 4.25
C VAL A 22 2.09 -5.66 5.17
N LEU A 23 3.34 -5.24 5.37
CA LEU A 23 4.31 -5.99 6.18
C LEU A 23 3.90 -6.03 7.66
N VAL A 24 3.46 -4.89 8.21
CA VAL A 24 2.98 -4.79 9.59
C VAL A 24 1.68 -5.58 9.77
N GLY A 25 0.73 -5.49 8.84
CA GLY A 25 -0.50 -6.27 8.89
C GLY A 25 -0.23 -7.77 8.82
N TRP A 26 0.70 -8.22 7.97
CA TRP A 26 1.10 -9.63 7.92
C TRP A 26 1.75 -10.09 9.23
N ASN A 27 2.61 -9.26 9.83
CA ASN A 27 3.18 -9.56 11.14
C ASN A 27 2.09 -9.70 12.22
N GLY A 28 1.10 -8.79 12.23
CA GLY A 28 -0.06 -8.84 13.13
C GLY A 28 -0.98 -10.04 12.90
N ALA A 29 -1.04 -10.57 11.68
CA ALA A 29 -1.73 -11.84 11.40
C ALA A 29 -1.00 -13.03 12.03
N LEU A 30 0.33 -13.07 11.91
CA LEU A 30 1.17 -14.17 12.41
C LEU A 30 1.28 -14.19 13.94
N HIS A 31 1.27 -13.02 14.59
CA HIS A 31 1.41 -12.88 16.04
C HIS A 31 0.09 -12.41 16.67
N SER A 32 -0.88 -13.33 16.75
CA SER A 32 -2.21 -13.06 17.34
C SER A 32 -2.45 -13.81 18.66
N SER A 33 -1.43 -14.45 19.24
CA SER A 33 -1.53 -15.27 20.46
C SER A 33 -1.90 -14.48 21.71
N GLU A 34 -1.64 -13.17 21.75
CA GLU A 34 -1.95 -12.29 22.87
C GLU A 34 -3.31 -11.59 22.73
N VAL A 35 -4.00 -11.79 21.60
CA VAL A 35 -5.33 -11.22 21.37
C VAL A 35 -6.36 -12.05 22.12
N ALA A 36 -7.18 -11.38 22.93
CA ALA A 36 -8.25 -12.03 23.67
C ALA A 36 -9.25 -12.73 22.73
N ALA A 37 -9.79 -13.88 23.15
CA ALA A 37 -10.58 -14.77 22.29
C ALA A 37 -11.82 -14.09 21.72
N GLU A 38 -12.46 -13.21 22.49
CA GLU A 38 -13.61 -12.41 22.07
C GLU A 38 -13.27 -11.33 21.03
N MET A 39 -12.02 -10.90 20.95
CA MET A 39 -11.54 -9.85 20.04
C MET A 39 -10.92 -10.39 18.74
N ILE A 40 -10.73 -11.70 18.62
CA ILE A 40 -10.03 -12.30 17.47
C ILE A 40 -10.70 -12.00 16.12
N GLY A 41 -12.04 -11.89 16.11
CA GLY A 41 -12.79 -11.56 14.91
C GLY A 41 -12.52 -10.14 14.42
N VAL A 42 -12.48 -9.18 15.35
CA VAL A 42 -12.19 -7.78 15.06
C VAL A 42 -10.74 -7.61 14.62
N HIS A 43 -9.79 -8.24 15.32
CA HIS A 43 -8.36 -8.20 14.96
C HIS A 43 -8.11 -8.71 13.53
N ARG A 44 -8.75 -9.83 13.15
CA ARG A 44 -8.65 -10.37 11.79
C ARG A 44 -9.23 -9.42 10.74
N ALA A 45 -10.37 -8.79 11.05
CA ALA A 45 -10.98 -7.83 10.15
C ALA A 45 -10.10 -6.57 9.97
N GLU A 46 -9.57 -6.03 11.06
CA GLU A 46 -8.64 -4.89 11.04
C GLU A 46 -7.39 -5.19 10.19
N VAL A 47 -6.73 -6.31 10.48
CA VAL A 47 -5.53 -6.75 9.73
C VAL A 47 -5.85 -6.91 8.25
N PHE A 48 -6.97 -7.55 7.91
CA PHE A 48 -7.38 -7.74 6.52
C PHE A 48 -7.61 -6.41 5.80
N ILE A 49 -8.34 -5.48 6.42
CA ILE A 49 -8.63 -4.16 5.85
C ILE A 49 -7.31 -3.37 5.67
N GLY A 50 -6.44 -3.39 6.67
CA GLY A 50 -5.14 -2.70 6.62
C GLY A 50 -4.24 -3.23 5.50
N VAL A 51 -4.11 -4.55 5.37
CA VAL A 51 -3.33 -5.18 4.28
C VAL A 51 -3.94 -4.88 2.92
N PHE A 52 -5.26 -4.94 2.78
CA PHE A 52 -5.95 -4.65 1.52
C PHE A 52 -5.70 -3.21 1.06
N ILE A 53 -5.92 -2.23 1.93
CA ILE A 53 -5.67 -0.81 1.62
C ILE A 53 -4.19 -0.60 1.32
N GLY A 54 -3.29 -1.19 2.10
CA GLY A 54 -1.84 -1.11 1.90
C GLY A 54 -1.41 -1.64 0.53
N ALA A 55 -1.95 -2.79 0.11
CA ALA A 55 -1.63 -3.42 -1.17
C ALA A 55 -2.13 -2.60 -2.37
N VAL A 56 -3.37 -2.08 -2.29
CA VAL A 56 -3.92 -1.18 -3.32
C VAL A 56 -3.09 0.10 -3.41
N THR A 57 -2.72 0.67 -2.26
CA THR A 57 -1.89 1.88 -2.18
C THR A 57 -0.51 1.64 -2.81
N PHE A 58 0.16 0.55 -2.41
CA PHE A 58 1.47 0.18 -2.95
C PHE A 58 1.43 0.04 -4.47
N THR A 59 0.53 -0.81 -4.98
CA THR A 59 0.44 -1.09 -6.42
C THR A 59 0.03 0.14 -7.23
N GLY A 60 -0.99 0.89 -6.77
CA GLY A 60 -1.43 2.12 -7.40
C GLY A 60 -0.33 3.18 -7.46
N SER A 61 0.41 3.37 -6.37
CA SER A 61 1.54 4.29 -6.30
C SER A 61 2.69 3.92 -7.22
N ILE A 62 3.02 2.62 -7.36
CA ILE A 62 4.04 2.16 -8.31
C ILE A 62 3.61 2.48 -9.75
N VAL A 63 2.36 2.17 -10.13
CA VAL A 63 1.86 2.50 -11.47
C VAL A 63 1.85 4.01 -11.72
N ALA A 64 1.45 4.81 -10.72
CA ALA A 64 1.46 6.27 -10.81
C ALA A 64 2.89 6.82 -10.99
N TYR A 65 3.86 6.34 -10.20
CA TYR A 65 5.27 6.69 -10.36
C TYR A 65 5.79 6.37 -11.76
N LEU A 66 5.50 5.17 -12.28
CA LEU A 66 5.95 4.77 -13.61
C LEU A 66 5.36 5.64 -14.73
N LYS A 67 4.09 6.06 -14.60
CA LYS A 67 3.44 6.98 -15.57
C LYS A 67 4.02 8.38 -15.50
N LEU A 68 4.18 8.93 -14.29
CA LEU A 68 4.68 10.30 -14.08
C LEU A 68 6.16 10.43 -14.48
N SER A 69 6.97 9.39 -14.23
CA SER A 69 8.38 9.32 -14.65
C SER A 69 8.58 8.95 -16.12
N ALA A 70 7.50 8.92 -16.92
CA ALA A 70 7.48 8.58 -18.34
C ALA A 70 8.11 7.20 -18.67
N LYS A 71 8.18 6.28 -17.70
CA LYS A 71 8.67 4.90 -17.90
C LYS A 71 7.62 3.99 -18.55
N ILE A 72 6.33 4.32 -18.39
CA ILE A 72 5.21 3.67 -19.08
C ILE A 72 4.26 4.72 -19.66
N SER A 73 3.41 4.32 -20.61
CA SER A 73 2.43 5.22 -21.24
C SER A 73 1.42 5.79 -20.23
N SER A 74 1.24 7.11 -20.26
CA SER A 74 0.24 7.81 -19.44
C SER A 74 -1.18 7.71 -19.99
N LYS A 75 -1.37 7.16 -21.20
CA LYS A 75 -2.70 6.95 -21.78
C LYS A 75 -3.49 5.93 -20.94
N PRO A 76 -4.82 6.12 -20.78
CA PRO A 76 -5.67 5.12 -20.14
C PRO A 76 -5.55 3.77 -20.87
N LEU A 77 -5.34 2.70 -20.11
CA LEU A 77 -5.37 1.33 -20.63
C LEU A 77 -6.79 0.81 -20.41
N VAL A 78 -7.48 0.47 -21.50
CA VAL A 78 -8.81 -0.15 -21.47
C VAL A 78 -8.60 -1.63 -21.75
N LEU A 79 -9.07 -2.46 -20.83
CA LEU A 79 -8.99 -3.93 -20.90
C LEU A 79 -10.22 -4.51 -21.59
#